data_AF-A0A8J2L0R2-F1
#
_entry.id   AF-A0A8J2L0R2-F1
#
_cell.length_a   1.000
_cell.length_b   1.000
_cell.length_c   1.000
_cell.angle_alpha   90.00
_cell.angle_beta   90.00
_cell.angle_gamma   90.00
#
_symmetry.space_group_name_H-M   'P 1'
#
loop_
_entity.id
_entity.type
_entity.pdbx_description
1 polymer ?
#
loop_
_entity_poly.entity_id
_entity_poly.type
_entity_poly.pdbx_seq_one_letter_code
_entity_poly.pdbx_strand_id
1 'polypeptide(L)'
;MIWAEKIWWRKVQQDSYWDEVQTLQHGLMVERSSKLWKLDIFLDDDGIMRMKGRTIEASSEVAEAVNPVVLDPRSAVRKIFASCLWCRIRKVTPVIPKMADLPPERVTSYGRPFMKTGMDFFGPVYVKVGRKKEKRYGVLFTCLAVRAVHLEVAAKLTTDSAINAIRRFIDRRGTPDDLYTDNGRNMLGAEKELREAMKQMEKCKMLDFAAGKHFK
;
A
#
# COMPACT_ATOMS: atom_id res chain seq x y z
N MET A 1 -23.27 -19.99 -6.86
CA MET A 1 -23.33 -19.72 -5.40
C MET A 1 -24.10 -18.46 -5.02
N ILE A 2 -24.07 -17.38 -5.82
CA ILE A 2 -24.80 -16.11 -5.54
C ILE A 2 -26.33 -16.29 -5.55
N TRP A 3 -26.87 -17.22 -6.33
CA TRP A 3 -28.32 -17.48 -6.38
C TRP A 3 -28.90 -18.09 -5.09
N ALA A 4 -28.11 -18.86 -4.34
CA ALA A 4 -28.60 -19.57 -3.16
C ALA A 4 -28.82 -18.62 -1.96
N GLU A 5 -27.94 -17.65 -1.76
CA GLU A 5 -28.06 -16.67 -0.67
C GLU A 5 -29.29 -15.76 -0.84
N LYS A 6 -29.57 -15.32 -2.07
CA LYS A 6 -30.74 -14.50 -2.39
C LYS A 6 -32.05 -15.18 -2.04
N ILE A 7 -32.16 -16.50 -2.26
CA ILE A 7 -33.34 -17.30 -1.88
C ILE A 7 -33.55 -17.26 -0.37
N TRP A 8 -32.48 -17.47 0.40
CA TRP A 8 -32.56 -17.43 1.87
C TRP A 8 -32.93 -16.05 2.40
N TRP A 9 -32.41 -14.96 1.80
CA TRP A 9 -32.79 -13.60 2.19
C TRP A 9 -34.27 -13.33 1.93
N ARG A 10 -34.78 -13.65 0.73
CA ARG A 10 -36.20 -13.46 0.40
C ARG A 10 -37.10 -14.26 1.32
N LYS A 11 -36.75 -15.52 1.61
CA LYS A 11 -37.54 -16.36 2.51
C LYS A 11 -37.61 -15.78 3.92
N VAL A 12 -36.47 -15.36 4.48
CA VAL A 12 -36.44 -14.72 5.81
C VAL A 12 -37.20 -13.39 5.82
N GLN A 13 -37.10 -12.61 4.76
CA GLN A 13 -37.84 -11.35 4.66
C GLN A 13 -39.36 -11.59 4.58
N GLN A 14 -39.80 -12.59 3.82
CA GLN A 14 -41.20 -12.99 3.79
C GLN A 14 -41.69 -13.51 5.14
N ASP A 15 -40.86 -14.27 5.86
CA ASP A 15 -41.25 -14.84 7.16
C ASP A 15 -41.28 -13.79 8.28
N SER A 16 -40.39 -12.80 8.25
CA SER A 16 -40.27 -11.79 9.32
C SER A 16 -40.94 -10.44 9.02
N TYR A 17 -41.15 -10.09 7.75
CA TYR A 17 -41.62 -8.78 7.27
C TYR A 17 -42.64 -8.93 6.14
N TRP A 18 -43.59 -9.87 6.30
CA TRP A 18 -44.55 -10.21 5.25
C TRP A 18 -45.32 -8.99 4.75
N ASP A 19 -45.92 -8.22 5.66
CA ASP A 19 -46.77 -7.07 5.33
C ASP A 19 -45.96 -5.96 4.64
N GLU A 20 -44.74 -5.70 5.10
CA GLU A 20 -43.86 -4.70 4.48
C GLU A 20 -43.42 -5.13 3.07
N VAL A 21 -43.10 -6.41 2.87
CA VAL A 21 -42.74 -6.94 1.55
C VAL A 21 -43.93 -6.82 0.59
N GLN A 22 -45.15 -7.18 1.02
CA GLN A 22 -46.36 -7.02 0.20
C GLN A 22 -46.61 -5.55 -0.15
N THR A 23 -46.49 -4.65 0.83
CA THR A 23 -46.68 -3.21 0.63
C THR A 23 -45.69 -2.67 -0.41
N LEU A 24 -44.41 -3.02 -0.29
CA LEU A 24 -43.37 -2.60 -1.23
C LEU A 24 -43.53 -3.21 -2.62
N GLN A 25 -44.05 -4.43 -2.75
CA GLN A 25 -44.34 -5.06 -4.05
C GLN A 25 -45.38 -4.28 -4.85
N HIS A 26 -46.33 -3.64 -4.16
CA HIS A 26 -47.35 -2.78 -4.77
C HIS A 26 -46.85 -1.33 -4.98
N GLY A 27 -45.57 -1.05 -4.69
CA GLY A 27 -45.00 0.30 -4.81
C GLY A 27 -45.46 1.28 -3.73
N LEU A 28 -46.04 0.78 -2.64
CA LEU A 28 -46.53 1.58 -1.53
C LEU A 28 -45.46 1.75 -0.45
N MET A 29 -45.59 2.82 0.34
CA MET A 29 -44.69 3.07 1.47
C MET A 29 -45.07 2.22 2.67
N VAL A 30 -44.07 1.75 3.41
CA VAL A 30 -44.25 0.99 4.65
C VAL A 30 -45.05 1.80 5.68
N GLU A 31 -45.98 1.14 6.37
CA GLU A 31 -46.81 1.78 7.38
C GLU A 31 -46.02 2.32 8.57
N ARG A 32 -46.50 3.41 9.17
CA ARG A 32 -45.90 4.02 10.38
C ARG A 32 -45.91 3.11 11.61
N SER A 33 -46.76 2.09 11.60
CA SER A 33 -46.86 1.04 12.63
C SER A 33 -45.66 0.07 12.59
N SER A 34 -45.01 -0.09 11.44
CA SER A 34 -43.90 -1.03 11.26
C SER A 34 -42.63 -0.55 11.94
N LYS A 35 -41.80 -1.49 12.42
CA LYS A 35 -40.45 -1.19 12.94
C LYS A 35 -39.52 -0.60 11.87
N LEU A 36 -39.89 -0.76 10.61
CA LEU A 36 -39.09 -0.36 9.45
C LEU A 36 -39.47 1.02 8.89
N TRP A 37 -40.54 1.67 9.38
CA TRP A 37 -41.06 2.92 8.81
C TRP A 37 -40.04 4.06 8.73
N LYS A 38 -39.08 4.10 9.68
CA LYS A 38 -38.04 5.14 9.75
C LYS A 38 -36.91 4.95 8.76
N LEU A 39 -36.84 3.79 8.12
CA LEU A 39 -35.79 3.43 7.18
C LEU A 39 -36.33 3.65 5.75
N ASP A 40 -35.50 4.23 4.89
CA ASP A 40 -35.81 4.30 3.45
C ASP A 40 -35.53 2.93 2.84
N ILE A 41 -36.59 2.18 2.57
CA ILE A 41 -36.53 0.77 2.16
C ILE A 41 -37.20 0.60 0.80
N PHE A 42 -36.59 -0.23 -0.04
CA PHE A 42 -37.11 -0.59 -1.35
C PHE A 42 -36.83 -2.07 -1.66
N LEU A 43 -37.51 -2.60 -2.68
CA LEU A 43 -37.19 -3.90 -3.26
C LEU A 43 -36.27 -3.69 -4.46
N ASP A 44 -35.18 -4.47 -4.52
CA ASP A 44 -34.31 -4.52 -5.70
C ASP A 44 -34.92 -5.39 -6.82
N ASP A 45 -34.21 -5.49 -7.95
CA ASP A 45 -34.63 -6.28 -9.12
C ASP A 45 -34.78 -7.78 -8.80
N ASP A 46 -34.11 -8.27 -7.76
CA ASP A 46 -34.21 -9.64 -7.28
C ASP A 46 -35.38 -9.85 -6.29
N GLY A 47 -36.12 -8.79 -5.95
CA GLY A 47 -37.21 -8.80 -4.98
C GLY A 47 -36.72 -8.93 -3.53
N ILE A 48 -35.52 -8.45 -3.22
CA ILE A 48 -34.93 -8.42 -1.89
C ILE A 48 -35.11 -7.02 -1.30
N MET A 49 -35.56 -6.98 -0.05
CA MET A 49 -35.73 -5.73 0.69
C MET A 49 -34.37 -5.16 1.14
N ARG A 50 -34.05 -3.95 0.68
CA ARG A 50 -32.80 -3.25 0.97
C ARG A 50 -33.06 -1.86 1.51
N MET A 51 -32.13 -1.38 2.33
CA MET A 51 -32.10 -0.01 2.81
C MET A 51 -31.34 0.87 1.83
N LYS A 52 -31.92 2.01 1.43
CA LYS A 52 -31.20 3.03 0.66
C LYS A 52 -30.15 3.71 1.52
N GLY A 53 -28.93 3.76 1.02
CA GLY A 53 -27.87 4.62 1.55
C GLY A 53 -28.07 6.09 1.17
N ARG A 54 -27.26 6.98 1.74
CA ARG A 54 -27.21 8.41 1.37
C ARG A 54 -26.55 8.67 0.01
N THR A 55 -25.84 7.69 -0.54
CA THR A 55 -25.19 7.78 -1.86
C THR A 55 -26.16 7.25 -2.90
N ILE A 56 -26.91 8.18 -3.49
CA ILE A 56 -27.89 7.95 -4.54
C ILE A 56 -27.10 7.63 -5.82
N GLU A 57 -27.33 6.48 -6.45
CA GLU A 57 -26.78 6.07 -7.77
C GLU A 57 -25.30 5.61 -7.84
N ALA A 58 -24.93 4.57 -7.08
CA ALA A 58 -23.82 3.73 -7.52
C ALA A 58 -24.37 2.63 -8.45
N SER A 59 -23.75 2.45 -9.62
CA SER A 59 -24.06 1.41 -10.62
C SER A 59 -24.35 0.05 -9.98
N SER A 60 -25.33 -0.68 -10.52
CA SER A 60 -25.86 -1.96 -10.04
C SER A 60 -24.81 -3.01 -9.65
N GLU A 61 -23.60 -2.92 -10.19
CA GLU A 61 -22.45 -3.79 -9.88
C GLU A 61 -21.92 -3.68 -8.43
N VAL A 62 -22.22 -2.59 -7.71
CA VAL A 62 -21.77 -2.35 -6.31
C VAL A 62 -22.91 -2.32 -5.29
N ALA A 63 -24.13 -2.67 -5.71
CA ALA A 63 -25.36 -2.46 -4.94
C ALA A 63 -25.36 -3.15 -3.55
N GLU A 64 -24.68 -4.29 -3.39
CA GLU A 64 -24.57 -4.97 -2.08
C GLU A 64 -23.76 -4.19 -1.05
N ALA A 65 -22.77 -3.42 -1.48
CA ALA A 65 -21.95 -2.59 -0.59
C ALA A 65 -22.61 -1.25 -0.28
N VAL A 66 -23.49 -0.77 -1.17
CA VAL A 66 -24.12 0.56 -1.07
C VAL A 66 -25.49 0.51 -0.40
N ASN A 67 -26.27 -0.54 -0.68
CA ASN A 67 -27.64 -0.74 -0.15
C ASN A 67 -27.72 -2.05 0.65
N PRO A 68 -27.59 -1.99 1.99
CA PRO A 68 -27.60 -3.17 2.84
C PRO A 68 -28.92 -3.96 2.77
N VAL A 69 -28.84 -5.29 2.74
CA VAL A 69 -30.00 -6.18 2.86
C VAL A 69 -30.60 -6.06 4.26
N VAL A 70 -31.93 -5.90 4.33
CA VAL A 70 -32.67 -5.86 5.59
C VAL A 70 -33.00 -7.28 6.01
N LEU A 71 -32.41 -7.75 7.11
CA LEU A 71 -32.69 -9.07 7.69
C LEU A 71 -33.08 -8.93 9.16
N ASP A 72 -34.04 -9.76 9.58
CA ASP A 72 -34.46 -9.83 10.99
C ASP A 72 -33.24 -10.12 11.87
N PRO A 73 -32.94 -9.24 12.87
CA PRO A 73 -31.89 -9.45 13.85
C PRO A 73 -31.92 -10.83 14.53
N ARG A 74 -33.09 -11.44 14.66
CA ARG A 74 -33.30 -12.72 15.34
C ARG A 74 -33.18 -13.93 14.42
N SER A 75 -33.15 -13.74 13.10
CA SER A 75 -33.09 -14.84 12.14
C SER A 75 -31.81 -15.66 12.27
N ALA A 76 -31.94 -16.99 12.12
CA ALA A 76 -30.79 -17.90 12.07
C ALA A 76 -29.87 -17.56 10.89
N VAL A 77 -30.45 -17.13 9.77
CA VAL A 77 -29.72 -16.70 8.58
C VAL A 77 -28.78 -15.55 8.91
N ARG A 78 -29.23 -14.50 9.61
CA ARG A 78 -28.33 -13.40 10.01
C ARG A 78 -27.16 -13.88 10.86
N LYS A 79 -27.38 -14.84 11.77
CA LYS A 79 -26.30 -15.44 12.58
C LYS A 79 -25.28 -16.19 11.71
N ILE A 80 -25.76 -16.99 10.75
CA ILE A 80 -24.91 -17.74 9.82
C ILE A 80 -24.08 -16.78 8.94
N PHE A 81 -24.68 -15.72 8.40
CA PHE A 81 -23.95 -14.73 7.61
C PHE A 81 -22.93 -13.95 8.46
N ALA A 82 -23.22 -13.69 9.74
CA ALA A 82 -22.28 -13.03 10.66
C ALA A 82 -21.09 -13.93 11.06
N SER A 83 -21.31 -15.24 11.20
CA SER A 83 -20.25 -16.21 11.51
C SER A 83 -19.44 -16.64 10.28
N CYS A 84 -20.01 -16.51 9.07
CA CYS A 84 -19.34 -16.88 7.83
C CYS A 84 -18.16 -15.95 7.51
N LEU A 85 -16.95 -16.52 7.40
CA LEU A 85 -15.72 -15.80 7.08
C LEU A 85 -15.80 -15.07 5.73
N TRP A 86 -16.31 -15.74 4.69
CA TRP A 86 -16.44 -15.16 3.36
C TRP A 86 -17.39 -13.96 3.33
N CYS A 87 -18.52 -14.05 4.04
CA CYS A 87 -19.47 -12.95 4.17
C CYS A 87 -18.86 -11.77 4.93
N ARG A 88 -18.06 -12.06 5.97
CA ARG A 88 -17.33 -11.03 6.71
C ARG A 88 -16.30 -10.32 5.84
N ILE A 89 -15.48 -11.07 5.09
CA ILE A 89 -14.47 -10.50 4.18
C ILE A 89 -15.12 -9.58 3.15
N ARG A 90 -16.22 -10.02 2.51
CA ARG A 90 -16.93 -9.23 1.49
C ARG A 90 -17.58 -7.95 2.06
N LYS A 91 -18.01 -7.98 3.31
CA LYS A 91 -18.68 -6.86 3.97
C LYS A 91 -17.71 -5.80 4.50
N VAL A 92 -16.45 -6.16 4.77
CA VAL A 92 -15.49 -5.23 5.37
C VAL A 92 -15.13 -4.13 4.37
N THR A 93 -15.38 -2.88 4.75
CA THR A 93 -14.78 -1.71 4.10
C THR A 93 -13.36 -1.52 4.65
N PRO A 94 -12.32 -1.49 3.80
CA PRO A 94 -10.95 -1.31 4.29
C PRO A 94 -10.83 0.07 4.95
N VAL A 95 -10.34 0.09 6.19
CA VAL A 95 -9.98 1.35 6.85
C VAL A 95 -8.75 1.90 6.12
N ILE A 96 -8.88 3.09 5.57
CA ILE A 96 -7.74 3.77 4.94
C ILE A 96 -6.71 3.99 6.05
N PRO A 97 -5.47 3.45 5.91
CA PRO A 97 -4.46 3.65 6.95
C PRO A 97 -4.22 5.14 7.14
N LYS A 98 -4.15 5.59 8.41
CA LYS A 98 -3.83 6.98 8.73
C LYS A 98 -2.42 7.26 8.21
N MET A 99 -2.33 8.04 7.14
CA MET A 99 -1.05 8.43 6.56
C MET A 99 -0.33 9.35 7.55
N ALA A 100 0.91 9.00 7.88
CA ALA A 100 1.79 9.91 8.60
C ALA A 100 2.19 11.08 7.69
N ASP A 101 2.58 12.19 8.30
CA ASP A 101 3.16 13.30 7.55
C ASP A 101 4.38 12.84 6.76
N LEU A 102 4.59 13.47 5.60
CA LEU A 102 5.74 13.17 4.77
C LEU A 102 7.03 13.51 5.54
N PRO A 103 8.06 12.65 5.47
CA PRO A 103 9.33 12.93 6.11
C PRO A 103 9.90 14.25 5.55
N PRO A 104 10.55 15.08 6.38
CA PRO A 104 11.03 16.40 5.98
C PRO A 104 11.94 16.33 4.75
N GLU A 105 12.70 15.26 4.59
CA GLU A 105 13.59 15.02 3.45
C GLU A 105 12.88 14.92 2.09
N ARG A 106 11.56 14.67 2.11
CA ARG A 106 10.69 14.71 0.92
C ARG A 106 10.07 16.08 0.68
N VAL A 107 10.04 16.94 1.70
CA VAL A 107 9.35 18.25 1.67
C VAL A 107 10.35 19.40 1.49
N THR A 108 11.60 19.24 1.94
CA THR A 108 12.66 20.25 1.82
C THR A 108 12.93 20.57 0.34
N SER A 109 12.40 21.72 -0.10
CA SER A 109 12.46 22.17 -1.50
C SER A 109 13.78 22.88 -1.85
N TYR A 110 14.58 23.21 -0.84
CA TYR A 110 15.85 23.90 -0.99
C TYR A 110 16.99 22.87 -1.06
N GLY A 111 17.44 22.56 -2.29
CA GLY A 111 18.57 21.65 -2.49
C GLY A 111 18.78 21.28 -3.96
N ARG A 112 19.99 20.80 -4.29
CA ARG A 112 20.28 20.23 -5.60
C ARG A 112 19.55 18.88 -5.76
N PRO A 113 19.18 18.46 -6.98
CA PRO A 113 18.71 17.10 -7.22
C PRO A 113 19.69 16.08 -6.66
N PHE A 114 19.17 14.98 -6.09
CA PHE A 114 19.95 13.91 -5.44
C PHE A 114 20.66 14.28 -4.13
N MET A 115 20.36 15.43 -3.51
CA MET A 115 20.92 15.80 -2.20
C MET A 115 20.44 14.88 -1.06
N LYS A 116 19.14 14.56 -1.03
CA LYS A 116 18.57 13.48 -0.21
C LYS A 116 18.14 12.36 -1.15
N THR A 117 18.82 11.22 -1.09
CA THR A 117 18.63 10.13 -2.05
C THR A 117 18.24 8.85 -1.33
N GLY A 118 17.20 8.17 -1.79
CA GLY A 118 16.88 6.80 -1.43
C GLY A 118 17.56 5.83 -2.40
N MET A 119 18.20 4.78 -1.92
CA MET A 119 18.76 3.71 -2.74
C MET A 119 18.02 2.39 -2.51
N ASP A 120 17.71 1.71 -3.61
CA ASP A 120 17.01 0.41 -3.58
C ASP A 120 17.59 -0.55 -4.63
N PHE A 121 17.56 -1.85 -4.32
CA PHE A 121 17.95 -2.91 -5.25
C PHE A 121 16.70 -3.56 -5.81
N PHE A 122 16.56 -3.52 -7.13
CA PHE A 122 15.51 -4.29 -7.80
C PHE A 122 16.07 -5.52 -8.49
N GLY A 123 15.16 -6.48 -8.63
CA GLY A 123 15.42 -7.89 -8.75
C GLY A 123 16.36 -8.33 -9.87
N PRO A 124 16.63 -9.65 -9.88
CA PRO A 124 17.60 -10.18 -10.80
C PRO A 124 17.10 -10.21 -12.24
N VAL A 125 17.77 -9.44 -13.08
CA VAL A 125 17.57 -9.44 -14.52
C VAL A 125 18.65 -10.31 -15.15
N TYR A 126 18.23 -11.25 -16.00
CA TYR A 126 19.17 -12.05 -16.79
C TYR A 126 19.60 -11.27 -18.02
N VAL A 127 20.86 -10.88 -18.07
CA VAL A 127 21.46 -10.21 -19.23
C VAL A 127 22.36 -11.18 -19.98
N LYS A 128 22.45 -11.01 -21.30
CA LYS A 128 23.36 -11.80 -22.13
C LYS A 128 24.73 -11.13 -22.12
N VAL A 129 25.73 -11.82 -21.56
CA VAL A 129 27.13 -11.42 -21.59
C VAL A 129 27.86 -12.37 -22.54
N GLY A 130 28.05 -11.92 -23.78
CA GLY A 130 28.60 -12.76 -24.85
C GLY A 130 27.72 -13.99 -25.13
N ARG A 131 28.25 -15.19 -24.88
CA ARG A 131 27.54 -16.47 -25.07
C ARG A 131 26.80 -16.96 -23.82
N LYS A 132 26.98 -16.32 -22.66
CA LYS A 132 26.38 -16.74 -21.38
C LYS A 132 25.24 -15.80 -20.97
N LYS A 133 24.27 -16.32 -20.22
CA LYS A 133 23.28 -15.50 -19.50
C LYS A 133 23.74 -15.36 -18.07
N GLU A 134 23.88 -14.12 -17.60
CA GLU A 134 24.30 -13.82 -16.24
C GLU A 134 23.21 -13.04 -15.50
N LYS A 135 23.10 -13.31 -14.21
CA LYS A 135 22.19 -12.62 -13.30
C LYS A 135 22.82 -11.29 -12.91
N ARG A 136 22.11 -10.19 -13.15
CA ARG A 136 22.49 -8.83 -12.73
C ARG A 136 21.37 -8.21 -11.92
N TYR A 137 21.71 -7.24 -11.09
CA TYR A 137 20.75 -6.50 -10.29
C TYR A 137 20.75 -5.05 -10.72
N GLY A 138 19.60 -4.40 -10.64
CA GLY A 138 19.53 -2.95 -10.85
C GLY A 138 19.56 -2.23 -9.50
N VAL A 139 20.26 -1.11 -9.46
CA VAL A 139 20.31 -0.20 -8.31
C VAL A 139 19.59 1.08 -8.70
N LEU A 140 18.54 1.40 -7.95
CA LEU A 140 17.74 2.60 -8.07
C LEU A 140 18.27 3.63 -7.09
N PHE A 141 18.60 4.81 -7.59
CA PHE A 141 18.84 6.00 -6.78
C PHE A 141 17.69 6.97 -7.04
N THR A 142 16.90 7.26 -6.02
CA THR A 142 15.70 8.09 -6.11
C THR A 142 15.88 9.35 -5.28
N CYS A 143 15.75 10.52 -5.88
CA CYS A 143 15.80 11.76 -5.11
C CYS A 143 14.50 11.93 -4.32
N LEU A 144 14.61 12.12 -3.00
CA LEU A 144 13.44 12.23 -2.13
C LEU A 144 12.68 13.54 -2.33
N ALA A 145 13.37 14.63 -2.70
CA ALA A 145 12.77 15.94 -2.94
C ALA A 145 12.04 16.01 -4.29
N VAL A 146 12.72 15.70 -5.40
CA VAL A 146 12.18 15.89 -6.77
C VAL A 146 11.68 14.59 -7.44
N ARG A 147 11.82 13.43 -6.78
CA ARG A 147 11.48 12.09 -7.34
C ARG A 147 12.22 11.73 -8.64
N ALA A 148 13.35 12.36 -8.91
CA ALA A 148 14.23 11.99 -10.02
C ALA A 148 14.85 10.61 -9.76
N VAL A 149 14.93 9.78 -10.79
CA VAL A 149 15.47 8.41 -10.70
C VAL A 149 16.76 8.31 -11.50
N HIS A 150 17.77 7.69 -10.91
CA HIS A 150 19.04 7.32 -11.56
C HIS A 150 19.25 5.82 -11.40
N LEU A 151 19.65 5.16 -12.48
CA LEU A 151 19.76 3.70 -12.56
C LEU A 151 21.21 3.28 -12.77
N GLU A 152 21.65 2.32 -11.96
CA GLU A 152 22.95 1.67 -12.08
C GLU A 152 22.78 0.14 -12.18
N VAL A 153 23.73 -0.53 -12.83
CA VAL A 153 23.74 -2.00 -12.89
C VAL A 153 24.76 -2.56 -11.92
N ALA A 154 24.33 -3.44 -11.02
CA ALA A 154 25.19 -4.20 -10.11
C ALA A 154 25.40 -5.64 -10.63
N ALA A 155 26.63 -6.13 -10.52
CA ALA A 155 26.97 -7.49 -10.95
C ALA A 155 26.35 -8.55 -10.04
N LYS A 156 26.41 -8.32 -8.72
CA LYS A 156 25.89 -9.21 -7.68
C LYS A 156 25.23 -8.38 -6.57
N LEU A 157 24.49 -9.03 -5.70
CA LEU A 157 23.94 -8.43 -4.47
C LEU A 157 24.98 -8.49 -3.33
N THR A 158 26.19 -7.97 -3.59
CA THR A 158 27.31 -7.94 -2.64
C THR A 158 27.65 -6.51 -2.24
N THR A 159 28.37 -6.33 -1.14
CA THR A 159 28.84 -5.02 -0.64
C THR A 159 29.70 -4.31 -1.70
N ASP A 160 30.67 -5.01 -2.29
CA ASP A 160 31.54 -4.47 -3.35
C ASP A 160 30.75 -3.92 -4.54
N SER A 161 29.72 -4.66 -4.96
CA SER A 161 28.88 -4.26 -6.10
C SER A 161 28.05 -3.02 -5.77
N ALA A 162 27.61 -2.90 -4.50
CA ALA A 162 26.89 -1.72 -4.01
C ALA A 162 27.82 -0.50 -3.93
N ILE A 163 29.03 -0.64 -3.38
CA ILE A 163 30.02 0.45 -3.32
C ILE A 163 30.37 0.94 -4.72
N ASN A 164 30.59 0.03 -5.67
CA ASN A 164 30.88 0.42 -7.05
C ASN A 164 29.69 1.11 -7.73
N ALA A 165 28.44 0.74 -7.40
CA ALA A 165 27.27 1.45 -7.89
C ALA A 165 27.15 2.86 -7.30
N ILE A 166 27.40 3.01 -5.99
CA ILE A 166 27.42 4.31 -5.31
C ILE A 166 28.50 5.22 -5.90
N ARG A 167 29.71 4.70 -6.15
CA ARG A 167 30.79 5.47 -6.80
C ARG A 167 30.36 6.02 -8.16
N ARG A 168 29.84 5.16 -9.04
CA ARG A 168 29.34 5.60 -10.37
C ARG A 168 28.21 6.62 -10.28
N PHE A 169 27.35 6.50 -9.27
CA PHE A 169 26.31 7.48 -9.00
C PHE A 169 26.90 8.83 -8.57
N ILE A 170 27.83 8.84 -7.61
CA ILE A 170 28.51 10.04 -7.12
C ILE A 170 29.27 10.73 -8.26
N ASP A 171 29.99 9.97 -9.08
CA ASP A 171 30.76 10.51 -10.22
C ASP A 171 29.86 11.22 -11.23
N ARG A 172 28.59 10.79 -11.37
CA ARG A 172 27.64 11.36 -12.35
C ARG A 172 26.70 12.42 -11.79
N ARG A 173 26.30 12.31 -10.52
CA ARG A 173 25.27 13.17 -9.90
C ARG A 173 25.81 14.06 -8.79
N GLY A 174 27.06 13.84 -8.36
CA GLY A 174 27.65 14.45 -7.19
C GLY A 174 27.34 13.68 -5.90
N THR A 175 28.07 14.01 -4.84
CA THR A 175 27.91 13.37 -3.53
C THR A 175 26.56 13.75 -2.91
N PRO A 176 25.70 12.80 -2.50
CA PRO A 176 24.50 13.10 -1.73
C PRO A 176 24.88 13.54 -0.31
N ASP A 177 24.03 14.34 0.33
CA ASP A 177 24.20 14.70 1.74
C ASP A 177 23.75 13.53 2.62
N ASP A 178 22.57 12.98 2.31
CA ASP A 178 22.03 11.78 2.96
C ASP A 178 21.65 10.72 1.92
N LEU A 179 22.03 9.48 2.22
CA LEU A 179 21.68 8.29 1.46
C LEU A 179 20.85 7.36 2.34
N TYR A 180 19.56 7.22 2.04
CA TYR A 180 18.62 6.34 2.74
C TYR A 180 18.53 5.00 2.04
N THR A 181 18.77 3.92 2.76
CA THR A 181 18.64 2.57 2.21
C THR A 181 17.80 1.69 3.12
N ASP A 182 17.35 0.56 2.60
CA ASP A 182 16.83 -0.49 3.46
C ASP A 182 17.97 -1.13 4.27
N ASN A 183 17.60 -1.93 5.28
CA ASN A 183 18.54 -2.70 6.09
C ASN A 183 19.03 -3.97 5.37
N GLY A 184 19.20 -3.92 4.04
CA GLY A 184 19.77 -5.00 3.26
C GLY A 184 21.17 -5.39 3.76
N ARG A 185 21.50 -6.68 3.78
CA ARG A 185 22.81 -7.17 4.28
C ARG A 185 23.99 -6.62 3.49
N ASN A 186 23.82 -6.45 2.18
CA ASN A 186 24.77 -5.77 1.29
C ASN A 186 24.96 -4.29 1.65
N MET A 187 23.93 -3.65 2.21
CA MET A 187 23.96 -2.24 2.59
C MET A 187 24.62 -2.02 3.94
N LEU A 188 24.26 -2.83 4.94
CA LEU A 188 24.92 -2.81 6.25
C LEU A 188 26.43 -3.07 6.14
N GLY A 189 26.83 -4.01 5.28
CA GLY A 189 28.25 -4.25 5.01
C GLY A 189 28.94 -3.08 4.31
N ALA A 190 28.30 -2.48 3.30
CA ALA A 190 28.84 -1.31 2.62
C ALA A 190 28.98 -0.10 3.55
N GLU A 191 27.99 0.15 4.42
CA GLU A 191 28.04 1.22 5.44
C GLU A 191 29.23 1.02 6.37
N LYS A 192 29.42 -0.20 6.87
CA LYS A 192 30.54 -0.53 7.76
C LYS A 192 31.89 -0.29 7.09
N GLU A 193 32.07 -0.78 5.87
CA GLU A 193 33.30 -0.60 5.09
C GLU A 193 33.57 0.89 4.80
N LEU A 194 32.55 1.65 4.40
CA LEU A 194 32.65 3.09 4.16
C LEU A 194 33.04 3.84 5.44
N ARG A 195 32.43 3.50 6.57
CA ARG A 195 32.71 4.14 7.86
C ARG A 195 34.12 3.82 8.37
N GLU A 196 34.60 2.61 8.15
CA GLU A 196 35.98 2.22 8.46
C GLU A 196 37.00 2.96 7.58
N ALA A 197 36.73 3.08 6.28
CA ALA A 197 37.56 3.84 5.36
C ALA A 197 37.63 5.34 5.73
N MET A 198 36.51 5.94 6.15
CA MET A 198 36.46 7.33 6.63
C MET A 198 37.32 7.53 7.89
N LYS A 199 37.20 6.64 8.88
CA LYS A 199 38.02 6.69 10.10
C LYS A 199 39.51 6.56 9.79
N GLN A 200 39.87 5.70 8.84
CA GLN A 200 41.26 5.53 8.44
C GLN A 200 41.80 6.78 7.72
N MET A 201 41.01 7.39 6.84
CA MET A 201 41.39 8.66 6.21
C MET A 201 41.58 9.80 7.22
N GLU A 202 40.71 9.91 8.23
CA GLU A 202 40.87 10.92 9.28
C GLU A 202 42.17 10.72 10.06
N LYS A 203 42.51 9.48 10.39
CA LYS A 203 43.80 9.15 11.01
C LYS A 203 44.98 9.54 10.12
N CYS A 204 44.95 9.19 8.83
CA CYS A 204 46.00 9.56 7.89
C CYS A 204 46.13 11.09 7.76
N LYS A 205 45.03 11.83 7.64
CA LYS A 205 45.05 13.30 7.59
C LYS A 205 45.60 13.93 8.88
N MET A 206 45.28 13.38 10.04
CA MET A 206 45.86 13.83 11.30
C MET A 206 47.38 13.56 11.37
N LEU A 207 47.82 12.40 10.87
CA LEU A 207 49.24 12.06 10.79
C LEU A 207 49.98 12.96 9.79
N ASP A 208 49.41 13.24 8.63
CA ASP A 208 49.97 14.15 7.63
C ASP A 208 50.04 15.59 8.15
N PHE A 209 49.02 16.05 8.87
CA PHE A 209 49.03 17.35 9.55
C PHE A 209 50.08 17.42 10.66
N ALA A 210 50.25 16.35 11.44
CA ALA A 210 51.26 16.25 12.48
C ALA A 210 52.69 16.19 11.88
N ALA A 211 52.87 15.51 10.75
CA ALA A 211 54.15 15.41 10.04
C ALA A 211 54.52 16.72 9.31
N GLY A 212 53.53 17.50 8.83
CA GLY A 212 53.75 18.79 8.17
C GLY A 212 54.07 19.95 9.13
N LYS A 213 53.79 19.80 10.43
CA LYS A 213 54.27 20.73 11.47
C LYS A 213 55.65 20.29 11.95
N HIS A 214 56.68 20.67 11.22
CA HIS A 214 57.97 20.93 11.85
C HIS A 214 57.75 22.01 12.92
N PHE A 215 57.69 21.60 14.18
CA PHE A 215 57.86 22.51 15.31
C PHE A 215 59.23 23.18 15.13
N LYS A 216 59.22 24.45 14.73
CA LYS A 216 60.29 25.40 15.02
C LYS A 216 59.94 26.13 16.30
#